data_AF-A0A1V4XPQ9-F1
#
_entry.id   AF-A0A1V4XPQ9-F1
#
_cell.length_a   1.000
_cell.length_b   1.000
_cell.length_c   1.000
_cell.angle_alpha   90.00
_cell.angle_beta   90.00
_cell.angle_gamma   90.00
#
_symmetry.space_group_name_H-M   'P 1'
#
loop_
_entity.id
_entity.type
_entity.pdbx_description
1 polymer ?
#
loop_
_entity_poly.entity_id
_entity_poly.type
_entity_poly.pdbx_seq_one_letter_code
_entity_poly.pdbx_strand_id
1 'polypeptide(L)'
;MTNHFHLLLRPRKTLLAPFMGRLLTGYALYFNLRHNHTGHLYQNRYKSLVCEEDAYLLELVRYIHLNPLRADLVVDLAALDCYAWSGHSVIMGKSALKGQSAEEVLSLFSNEMREARKRYRLFIEDGIPQGKREDLGSRRRLTRELLDAKNGEPFDQRILGSGEFVRELKKRRELVEKLPRSLEIKEIIARVCDHLRLDPEELRLNTKASRITNARSVICFLAVRVIGHNGVDVGKQVNLRRAGVSVAADRGEILVEDDPSMKALLDK
;
A
#
# COMPACT_ATOMS: atom_id res chain seq x y z
N MET A 1 -4.01 8.57 17.47
CA MET A 1 -3.96 9.71 16.51
C MET A 1 -5.39 10.06 16.16
N THR A 2 -5.79 11.34 16.24
CA THR A 2 -7.21 11.75 16.16
C THR A 2 -7.72 11.93 14.73
N ASN A 3 -6.83 12.17 13.77
CA ASN A 3 -7.19 12.49 12.38
C ASN A 3 -6.39 11.74 11.30
N HIS A 4 -5.47 10.84 11.69
CA HIS A 4 -4.70 9.99 10.78
C HIS A 4 -4.29 8.69 11.49
N PHE A 5 -3.70 7.74 10.76
CA PHE A 5 -3.15 6.49 11.30
C PHE A 5 -1.84 6.11 10.57
N HIS A 6 -0.94 5.37 11.23
CA HIS A 6 0.28 4.80 10.66
C HIS A 6 0.19 3.28 10.74
N LEU A 7 0.58 2.58 9.68
CA LEU A 7 0.62 1.12 9.62
C LEU A 7 1.98 0.64 9.14
N LEU A 8 2.47 -0.42 9.78
CA LEU A 8 3.58 -1.23 9.28
C LEU A 8 3.00 -2.53 8.73
N LEU A 9 3.18 -2.77 7.44
CA LEU A 9 2.56 -3.89 6.73
C LEU A 9 3.62 -4.68 5.97
N ARG A 10 3.58 -6.01 6.09
CA ARG A 10 4.34 -6.94 5.27
C ARG A 10 3.37 -7.73 4.37
N PRO A 11 3.10 -7.26 3.14
CA PRO A 11 2.17 -7.96 2.25
C PRO A 11 2.72 -9.33 1.86
N ARG A 12 1.96 -10.41 2.11
CA ARG A 12 2.38 -11.79 1.77
C ARG A 12 1.68 -12.33 0.52
N LYS A 13 0.35 -12.15 0.42
CA LYS A 13 -0.50 -12.75 -0.63
C LYS A 13 -1.16 -11.74 -1.56
N THR A 14 -1.14 -10.46 -1.21
CA THR A 14 -1.83 -9.40 -1.95
C THR A 14 -0.92 -8.20 -2.06
N LEU A 15 -1.04 -7.47 -3.17
CA LEU A 15 -0.36 -6.19 -3.32
C LEU A 15 -0.90 -5.17 -2.31
N LEU A 16 -0.04 -4.25 -1.87
CA LEU A 16 -0.40 -3.20 -0.91
C LEU A 16 -1.52 -2.29 -1.44
N ALA A 17 -1.49 -1.94 -2.73
CA ALA A 17 -2.43 -0.97 -3.30
C ALA A 17 -3.89 -1.45 -3.32
N PRO A 18 -4.22 -2.67 -3.80
CA PRO A 18 -5.58 -3.23 -3.67
C PRO A 18 -6.03 -3.37 -2.21
N PHE A 19 -5.14 -3.79 -1.31
CA PHE A 19 -5.45 -3.89 0.12
C PHE A 19 -5.85 -2.52 0.70
N MET A 20 -5.02 -1.50 0.51
CA MET A 20 -5.30 -0.15 0.99
C MET A 20 -6.54 0.44 0.32
N GLY A 21 -6.78 0.13 -0.96
CA GLY A 21 -7.98 0.55 -1.68
C GLY A 21 -9.26 0.03 -1.02
N ARG A 22 -9.29 -1.25 -0.63
CA ARG A 22 -10.43 -1.86 0.07
C ARG A 22 -10.58 -1.30 1.49
N LEU A 23 -9.50 -1.21 2.24
CA LEU A 23 -9.50 -0.70 3.62
C LEU A 23 -10.03 0.74 3.69
N LEU A 24 -9.46 1.63 2.89
CA LEU A 24 -9.79 3.06 2.93
C LEU A 24 -11.21 3.30 2.42
N THR A 25 -11.58 2.71 1.27
CA THR A 25 -12.92 2.86 0.69
C THR A 25 -13.99 2.30 1.62
N GLY A 26 -13.78 1.09 2.16
CA GLY A 26 -14.72 0.46 3.09
C GLY A 26 -14.95 1.31 4.34
N TYR A 27 -13.89 1.83 4.96
CA TYR A 27 -14.04 2.71 6.12
C TYR A 27 -14.71 4.04 5.78
N ALA A 28 -14.40 4.65 4.63
CA ALA A 28 -15.04 5.90 4.21
C ALA A 28 -16.55 5.74 4.02
N LEU A 29 -16.97 4.64 3.38
CA LEU A 29 -18.39 4.32 3.21
C LEU A 29 -19.08 4.09 4.56
N TYR A 30 -18.46 3.26 5.43
CA TYR A 30 -18.98 3.00 6.77
C TYR A 30 -19.15 4.28 7.59
N PHE A 31 -18.13 5.15 7.60
CA PHE A 31 -18.16 6.40 8.35
C PHE A 31 -19.24 7.34 7.83
N ASN A 32 -19.32 7.52 6.51
CA ASN A 32 -20.32 8.38 5.87
C ASN A 32 -21.75 7.93 6.22
N LEU A 33 -22.02 6.62 6.14
CA LEU A 33 -23.31 6.05 6.51
C LEU A 33 -23.61 6.22 8.01
N ARG A 34 -22.65 5.90 8.88
CA ARG A 34 -22.81 5.98 10.34
C ARG A 34 -23.08 7.40 10.84
N HIS A 35 -22.43 8.39 10.23
CA HIS A 35 -22.46 9.78 10.67
C HIS A 35 -23.35 10.69 9.81
N ASN A 36 -24.10 10.12 8.87
CA ASN A 36 -24.90 10.84 7.88
C ASN A 36 -24.10 11.96 7.17
N HIS A 37 -22.82 11.68 6.91
CA HIS A 37 -21.90 12.59 6.26
C HIS A 37 -21.85 12.32 4.75
N THR A 38 -21.79 13.37 3.95
CA THR A 38 -21.68 13.29 2.49
C THR A 38 -20.37 13.91 2.00
N GLY A 39 -19.75 13.28 1.00
CA GLY A 39 -18.49 13.74 0.43
C GLY A 39 -17.25 12.95 0.86
N HIS A 40 -16.08 13.55 0.63
CA HIS A 40 -14.78 12.89 0.83
C HIS A 40 -14.39 12.88 2.31
N LEU A 41 -14.06 11.69 2.84
CA LEU A 41 -13.59 11.55 4.23
C LEU A 41 -12.09 11.87 4.38
N TYR A 42 -11.25 11.37 3.47
CA TYR A 42 -9.80 11.52 3.57
C TYR A 42 -9.31 12.77 2.84
N GLN A 43 -8.42 13.51 3.48
CA GLN A 43 -7.80 14.71 2.89
C GLN A 43 -6.84 14.39 1.73
N ASN A 44 -6.15 13.25 1.79
CA ASN A 44 -5.12 12.87 0.83
C ASN A 44 -5.09 11.35 0.60
N ARG A 45 -4.44 10.93 -0.49
CA ARG A 45 -4.08 9.52 -0.67
C ARG A 45 -3.10 9.06 0.41
N TYR A 46 -3.12 7.78 0.75
CA TYR A 46 -2.11 7.19 1.62
C TYR A 46 -0.71 7.35 1.02
N LYS A 47 0.28 7.48 1.89
CA LYS A 47 1.70 7.44 1.54
C LYS A 47 2.25 6.09 1.95
N SER A 48 3.20 5.56 1.18
CA SER A 48 3.91 4.33 1.51
C SER A 48 5.41 4.53 1.33
N LEU A 49 6.16 3.95 2.26
CA LEU A 49 7.62 3.88 2.26
C LEU A 49 7.99 2.40 2.36
N VAL A 50 8.97 1.95 1.58
CA VAL A 50 9.54 0.61 1.71
C VAL A 50 10.58 0.65 2.82
N CYS A 51 10.51 -0.26 3.78
CA CYS A 51 11.45 -0.35 4.89
C CYS A 51 12.35 -1.57 4.71
N GLU A 52 13.65 -1.39 4.87
CA GLU A 52 14.59 -2.49 5.07
C GLU A 52 14.37 -3.10 6.47
N GLU A 53 14.45 -4.42 6.59
CA GLU A 53 14.07 -5.13 7.82
C GLU A 53 15.08 -4.99 8.97
N ASP A 54 16.27 -4.44 8.71
CA ASP A 54 17.33 -4.29 9.69
C ASP A 54 17.10 -3.04 10.58
N ALA A 55 18.11 -2.18 10.73
CA ALA A 55 18.11 -1.05 11.66
C ALA A 55 16.89 -0.11 11.50
N TYR A 56 16.35 0.01 10.29
CA TYR A 56 15.22 0.88 9.99
C TYR A 56 13.88 0.34 10.50
N LEU A 57 13.70 -0.98 10.59
CA LEU A 57 12.47 -1.60 11.06
C LEU A 57 12.22 -1.29 12.52
N LEU A 58 13.24 -1.45 13.37
CA LEU A 58 13.16 -1.16 14.80
C LEU A 58 12.80 0.31 15.04
N GLU A 59 13.50 1.23 14.38
CA GLU A 59 13.21 2.67 14.49
C GLU A 59 11.81 3.03 13.99
N LEU A 60 11.34 2.39 12.92
CA LEU A 60 9.99 2.60 12.41
C LEU A 60 8.93 2.08 13.39
N VAL A 61 9.13 0.91 13.99
CA VAL A 61 8.28 0.38 15.07
C VAL A 61 8.25 1.36 16.24
N ARG A 62 9.42 1.85 16.68
CA ARG A 62 9.55 2.84 17.76
C ARG A 62 8.73 4.10 17.45
N TYR A 63 8.91 4.62 16.24
CA TYR A 63 8.21 5.81 15.77
C TYR A 63 6.70 5.63 15.81
N ILE A 64 6.17 4.58 15.19
CA ILE A 64 4.73 4.31 15.14
C ILE A 64 4.17 4.20 16.55
N HIS A 65 4.83 3.43 17.42
CA HIS A 65 4.32 3.16 18.76
C HIS A 65 4.43 4.35 19.72
N LEU A 66 5.40 5.27 19.52
CA LEU A 66 5.49 6.51 20.29
C LEU A 66 4.59 7.63 19.80
N ASN A 67 3.93 7.49 18.64
CA ASN A 67 3.07 8.55 18.10
C ASN A 67 1.95 8.99 19.07
N PRO A 68 1.23 8.10 19.78
CA PRO A 68 0.21 8.53 20.74
C PRO A 68 0.78 9.41 21.86
N LEU A 69 1.96 9.07 22.38
CA LEU A 69 2.64 9.85 23.41
C LEU A 69 3.11 11.22 22.85
N ARG A 70 3.74 11.21 21.67
CA ARG A 70 4.23 12.44 21.00
C ARG A 70 3.13 13.37 20.49
N ALA A 71 1.91 12.84 20.37
CA ALA A 71 0.71 13.60 20.00
C ALA A 71 -0.14 13.99 21.22
N ASP A 72 0.41 13.82 22.44
CA ASP A 72 -0.23 14.18 23.71
C ASP A 72 -1.58 13.48 23.92
N LEU A 73 -1.76 12.28 23.34
CA LEU A 73 -2.98 11.46 23.50
C LEU A 73 -2.93 10.55 24.72
N VAL A 74 -1.73 10.32 25.23
CA VAL A 74 -1.44 9.61 26.48
C VAL A 74 -0.36 10.40 27.21
N VAL A 75 -0.40 10.39 28.53
CA VAL A 75 0.46 11.25 29.36
C VAL A 75 1.84 10.66 29.66
N ASP A 76 1.94 9.32 29.63
CA ASP A 76 3.16 8.60 29.97
C ASP A 76 3.20 7.20 29.31
N LEU A 77 4.28 6.47 29.60
CA LEU A 77 4.49 5.12 29.08
C LEU A 77 3.48 4.10 29.65
N ALA A 78 3.02 4.28 30.89
CA ALA A 78 2.04 3.39 31.51
C ALA A 78 0.66 3.51 30.82
N ALA A 79 0.25 4.72 30.47
CA ALA A 79 -0.92 4.98 29.66
C ALA A 79 -0.76 4.44 28.22
N LEU A 80 0.45 4.56 27.64
CA LEU A 80 0.74 4.00 26.32
C LEU A 80 0.60 2.47 26.26
N ASP A 81 1.02 1.77 27.31
CA ASP A 81 0.92 0.30 27.42
C ASP A 81 -0.50 -0.23 27.24
N CYS A 82 -1.46 0.55 27.70
CA CYS A 82 -2.87 0.20 27.69
C CYS A 82 -3.65 0.92 26.58
N TYR A 83 -2.98 1.69 25.72
CA TYR A 83 -3.64 2.45 24.67
C TYR A 83 -4.17 1.53 23.56
N ALA A 84 -5.48 1.36 23.52
CA ALA A 84 -6.17 0.41 22.62
C ALA A 84 -5.98 0.70 21.13
N TRP A 85 -5.67 1.96 20.76
CA TRP A 85 -5.52 2.39 19.37
C TRP A 85 -4.05 2.40 18.90
N SER A 86 -3.22 1.55 19.49
CA SER A 86 -1.83 1.35 19.10
C SER A 86 -1.46 -0.12 19.17
N GLY A 87 -0.70 -0.60 18.19
CA GLY A 87 -0.12 -1.95 18.21
C GLY A 87 0.82 -2.18 19.40
N HIS A 88 1.30 -1.11 20.05
CA HIS A 88 2.10 -1.17 21.26
C HIS A 88 1.42 -1.97 22.38
N SER A 89 0.13 -1.76 22.62
CA SER A 89 -0.59 -2.45 23.70
C SER A 89 -0.71 -3.95 23.45
N VAL A 90 -0.73 -4.38 22.18
CA VAL A 90 -0.68 -5.79 21.79
C VAL A 90 0.70 -6.37 22.05
N ILE A 91 1.77 -5.65 21.71
CA ILE A 91 3.15 -6.08 22.03
C ILE A 91 3.33 -6.26 23.54
N MET A 92 2.81 -5.33 24.34
CA MET A 92 2.83 -5.39 25.81
C MET A 92 1.89 -6.45 26.41
N GLY A 93 1.07 -7.12 25.59
CA GLY A 93 0.13 -8.15 26.04
C GLY A 93 -1.06 -7.59 26.84
N LYS A 94 -1.38 -6.30 26.68
CA LYS A 94 -2.51 -5.62 27.33
C LYS A 94 -3.77 -5.61 26.48
N SER A 95 -3.63 -5.83 25.19
CA SER A 95 -4.74 -5.93 24.23
C SER A 95 -4.46 -7.02 23.20
N ALA A 96 -5.44 -7.33 22.36
CA ALA A 96 -5.31 -8.30 21.27
C ALA A 96 -5.84 -7.71 19.96
N LEU A 97 -5.07 -7.89 18.89
CA LEU A 97 -5.48 -7.57 17.53
C LEU A 97 -5.14 -8.75 16.62
N LYS A 98 -6.18 -9.45 16.13
CA LYS A 98 -6.00 -10.60 15.25
C LYS A 98 -5.27 -10.16 13.98
N GLY A 99 -4.17 -10.86 13.66
CA GLY A 99 -3.36 -10.58 12.47
C GLY A 99 -2.20 -9.60 12.71
N GLN A 100 -2.04 -9.03 13.89
CA GLN A 100 -0.81 -8.32 14.24
C GLN A 100 0.31 -9.32 14.58
N SER A 101 1.44 -9.22 13.88
CA SER A 101 2.62 -10.06 14.10
C SER A 101 3.43 -9.63 15.34
N ALA A 102 2.85 -9.74 16.54
CA ALA A 102 3.50 -9.32 17.77
C ALA A 102 4.78 -10.13 18.10
N GLU A 103 4.74 -11.43 17.86
CA GLU A 103 5.87 -12.33 18.08
C GLU A 103 7.05 -12.03 17.16
N GLU A 104 6.79 -11.70 15.89
CA GLU A 104 7.85 -11.32 14.94
C GLU A 104 8.58 -10.03 15.34
N VAL A 105 7.89 -9.09 16.00
CA VAL A 105 8.53 -7.87 16.53
C VAL A 105 9.32 -8.18 17.80
N LEU A 106 8.77 -9.00 18.69
CA LEU A 106 9.41 -9.36 19.95
C LEU A 106 10.67 -10.21 19.75
N SER A 107 10.71 -11.06 18.72
CA SER A 107 11.89 -11.88 18.40
C SER A 107 13.13 -11.05 18.02
N LEU A 108 12.95 -9.78 17.62
CA LEU A 108 14.05 -8.85 17.39
C LEU A 108 14.78 -8.44 18.68
N PHE A 109 14.16 -8.65 19.85
CA PHE A 109 14.71 -8.23 21.15
C PHE A 109 15.22 -9.40 22.00
N SER A 110 14.53 -10.54 21.96
CA SER A 110 14.92 -11.79 22.65
C SER A 110 14.10 -12.97 22.13
N ASN A 111 14.64 -14.19 22.26
CA ASN A 111 13.90 -15.43 22.02
C ASN A 111 12.95 -15.80 23.18
N GLU A 112 13.11 -15.17 24.35
CA GLU A 112 12.28 -15.40 25.54
C GLU A 112 11.26 -14.26 25.66
N MET A 113 9.96 -14.60 25.64
CA MET A 113 8.87 -13.63 25.48
C MET A 113 8.81 -12.58 26.59
N ARG A 114 9.14 -12.93 27.84
CA ARG A 114 9.13 -11.98 28.96
C ARG A 114 10.28 -10.99 28.82
N GLU A 115 11.48 -11.48 28.58
CA GLU A 115 12.65 -10.64 28.34
C GLU A 115 12.51 -9.78 27.07
N ALA A 116 11.92 -10.32 26.00
CA ALA A 116 11.66 -9.60 24.76
C ALA A 116 10.77 -8.37 25.01
N ARG A 117 9.68 -8.52 25.77
CA ARG A 117 8.80 -7.40 26.13
C ARG A 117 9.51 -6.35 26.99
N LYS A 118 10.34 -6.79 27.94
CA LYS A 118 11.13 -5.89 28.78
C LYS A 118 12.10 -5.05 27.94
N ARG A 119 12.87 -5.69 27.07
CA ARG A 119 13.82 -5.02 26.17
C ARG A 119 13.14 -4.13 25.15
N TYR A 120 12.04 -4.59 24.56
CA TYR A 120 11.20 -3.77 23.68
C TYR A 120 10.69 -2.52 24.39
N ARG A 121 10.20 -2.65 25.63
CA ARG A 121 9.72 -1.50 26.41
C ARG A 121 10.83 -0.49 26.66
N LEU A 122 12.01 -0.94 27.11
CA LEU A 122 13.18 -0.08 27.30
C LEU A 122 13.56 0.65 26.01
N PHE A 123 13.55 -0.07 24.89
CA PHE A 123 13.77 0.51 23.57
C PHE A 123 12.73 1.60 23.20
N ILE A 124 11.45 1.42 23.54
CA ILE A 124 10.43 2.47 23.37
C ILE A 124 10.73 3.67 24.28
N GLU A 125 11.05 3.42 25.54
CA GLU A 125 11.38 4.44 26.55
C GLU A 125 12.58 5.31 26.13
N ASP A 126 13.65 4.70 25.63
CA ASP A 126 14.84 5.37 25.09
C ASP A 126 14.52 6.30 23.90
N GLY A 127 13.38 6.10 23.24
CA GLY A 127 12.91 6.93 22.14
C GLY A 127 12.11 8.16 22.55
N ILE A 128 11.70 8.26 23.82
CA ILE A 128 10.89 9.38 24.33
C ILE A 128 11.64 10.71 24.25
N PRO A 129 12.92 10.81 24.69
CA PRO A 129 13.66 12.08 24.65
C PRO A 129 13.86 12.64 23.24
N GLN A 130 13.73 11.80 22.21
CA GLN A 130 13.93 12.19 20.81
C GLN A 130 12.81 13.10 20.26
N GLY A 131 11.73 13.35 21.02
CA GLY A 131 10.66 14.27 20.64
C GLY A 131 9.93 13.90 19.34
N LYS A 132 9.39 14.91 18.63
CA LYS A 132 8.72 14.70 17.33
C LYS A 132 9.76 14.48 16.22
N ARG A 133 9.89 13.23 15.79
CA ARG A 133 10.72 12.78 14.65
C ARG A 133 10.00 13.06 13.32
N GLU A 134 10.18 14.27 12.76
CA GLU A 134 9.56 14.66 11.47
C GLU A 134 10.09 13.87 10.27
N ASP A 135 11.29 13.29 10.41
CA ASP A 135 12.04 12.52 9.42
C ASP A 135 11.35 11.21 8.99
N LEU A 136 10.52 10.63 9.87
CA LEU A 136 9.79 9.39 9.60
C LEU A 136 8.33 9.62 9.18
N GLY A 137 7.86 10.88 9.18
CA GLY A 137 6.46 11.24 8.92
C GLY A 137 6.21 12.19 7.74
N SER A 138 7.17 13.04 7.39
CA SER A 138 7.01 14.05 6.33
C SER A 138 8.20 14.14 5.39
N ARG A 139 7.90 14.13 4.09
CA ARG A 139 8.81 14.19 2.92
C ARG A 139 9.81 15.36 2.89
N ARG A 140 9.85 16.24 3.90
CA ARG A 140 10.60 17.51 3.86
C ARG A 140 11.90 17.55 4.66
N ARG A 141 12.17 16.59 5.54
CA ARG A 141 13.46 16.52 6.25
C ARG A 141 13.81 15.08 6.62
N LEU A 142 14.11 14.24 5.63
CA LEU A 142 15.14 13.21 5.85
C LEU A 142 16.47 13.98 5.96
N THR A 143 16.66 14.67 7.09
CA THR A 143 17.89 15.39 7.39
C THR A 143 18.99 14.35 7.51
N ARG A 144 19.85 14.33 6.50
CA ARG A 144 21.32 14.40 6.50
C ARG A 144 22.09 13.88 7.73
N GLU A 145 21.56 13.99 8.95
CA GLU A 145 22.18 13.57 10.22
C GLU A 145 21.95 12.08 10.56
N LEU A 146 20.88 11.43 10.09
CA LEU A 146 20.76 9.95 10.15
C LEU A 146 21.49 9.25 9.00
N LEU A 147 21.97 10.04 8.03
CA LEU A 147 22.46 9.62 6.74
C LEU A 147 23.79 10.30 6.43
N ASP A 148 24.68 10.47 7.42
CA ASP A 148 26.01 11.02 7.19
C ASP A 148 26.83 10.05 6.30
N ALA A 149 26.62 10.23 5.00
CA ALA A 149 27.60 10.59 4.00
C ALA A 149 28.98 9.93 4.16
N LYS A 150 29.09 8.74 3.59
CA LYS A 150 30.29 8.40 2.81
C LYS A 150 29.86 7.80 1.46
N ASN A 151 30.34 8.43 0.38
CA ASN A 151 30.64 7.79 -0.91
C ASN A 151 29.50 7.51 -1.91
N GLY A 152 28.69 8.50 -2.30
CA GLY A 152 27.90 8.38 -3.54
C GLY A 152 26.86 7.25 -3.55
N GLU A 153 26.42 6.84 -2.35
CA GLU A 153 25.44 5.78 -2.15
C GLU A 153 24.05 6.22 -2.69
N PRO A 154 23.32 5.33 -3.39
CA PRO A 154 22.06 5.68 -4.02
C PRO A 154 20.93 5.86 -3.00
N PHE A 155 20.16 6.92 -3.19
CA PHE A 155 19.09 7.37 -2.30
C PHE A 155 17.73 7.39 -3.02
N ASP A 156 16.65 7.02 -2.33
CA ASP A 156 15.26 7.20 -2.78
C ASP A 156 14.40 7.62 -1.58
N GLN A 157 13.71 8.76 -1.71
CA GLN A 157 12.84 9.32 -0.66
C GLN A 157 11.63 8.43 -0.28
N ARG A 158 11.41 7.33 -1.01
CA ARG A 158 10.35 6.34 -0.75
C ARG A 158 10.88 5.07 -0.07
N ILE A 159 12.18 5.00 0.19
CA ILE A 159 12.84 3.85 0.78
C ILE A 159 13.53 4.29 2.07
N LEU A 160 13.22 3.60 3.16
CA LEU A 160 13.88 3.70 4.44
C LEU A 160 14.81 2.49 4.56
N GLY A 161 16.06 2.67 4.14
CA GLY A 161 17.01 1.57 3.96
C GLY A 161 18.40 2.06 3.58
N SER A 162 19.36 1.15 3.65
CA SER A 162 20.75 1.32 3.26
C SER A 162 20.90 1.59 1.75
N GLY A 163 22.03 2.16 1.34
CA GLY A 163 22.31 2.40 -0.09
C GLY A 163 22.40 1.09 -0.89
N GLU A 164 22.87 0.01 -0.26
CA GLU A 164 22.86 -1.34 -0.85
C GLU A 164 21.44 -1.83 -1.12
N PHE A 165 20.55 -1.71 -0.14
CA PHE A 165 19.15 -2.07 -0.29
C PHE A 165 18.44 -1.28 -1.39
N VAL A 166 18.74 0.03 -1.51
CA VAL A 166 18.24 0.86 -2.61
C VAL A 166 18.72 0.33 -3.96
N ARG A 167 20.00 -0.08 -4.08
CA ARG A 167 20.52 -0.72 -5.32
C ARG A 167 19.83 -2.03 -5.61
N GLU A 168 19.67 -2.88 -4.61
CA GLU A 168 19.03 -4.17 -4.77
C GLU A 168 17.58 -4.02 -5.21
N LEU A 169 16.82 -3.12 -4.59
CA LEU A 169 15.44 -2.83 -5.00
C LEU A 169 15.36 -2.28 -6.42
N LYS A 170 16.28 -1.42 -6.84
CA LYS A 170 16.36 -0.93 -8.22
C LYS A 170 16.65 -2.08 -9.19
N LYS A 171 17.63 -2.94 -8.88
CA LYS A 171 17.93 -4.14 -9.67
C LYS A 171 16.74 -5.08 -9.74
N ARG A 172 16.08 -5.38 -8.61
CA ARG A 172 14.87 -6.21 -8.55
C ARG A 172 13.76 -5.61 -9.38
N ARG A 173 13.57 -4.29 -9.35
CA ARG A 173 12.58 -3.62 -10.19
C ARG A 173 12.93 -3.73 -11.68
N GLU A 174 14.18 -3.49 -12.06
CA GLU A 174 14.65 -3.70 -13.43
C GLU A 174 14.52 -5.17 -13.86
N LEU A 175 14.77 -6.11 -12.94
CA LEU A 175 14.59 -7.55 -13.13
C LEU A 175 13.10 -7.91 -13.24
N VAL A 176 12.20 -7.32 -12.45
CA VAL A 176 10.74 -7.48 -12.57
C VAL A 176 10.23 -6.88 -13.88
N GLU A 177 10.81 -5.78 -14.33
CA GLU A 177 10.57 -5.20 -15.65
C GLU A 177 11.16 -6.06 -16.79
N LYS A 178 12.15 -6.93 -16.51
CA LYS A 178 12.83 -7.85 -17.47
C LYS A 178 12.39 -9.32 -17.37
N LEU A 179 11.70 -9.74 -16.31
CA LEU A 179 11.16 -11.09 -16.09
C LEU A 179 9.88 -11.27 -16.94
N PRO A 180 9.65 -12.45 -17.55
CA PRO A 180 8.47 -12.68 -18.37
C PRO A 180 7.23 -12.89 -17.48
N ARG A 181 6.01 -12.43 -17.74
CA ARG A 181 5.44 -11.17 -18.26
C ARG A 181 4.18 -10.97 -17.40
N SER A 182 4.01 -9.83 -16.72
CA SER A 182 2.63 -9.30 -16.59
C SER A 182 2.21 -9.02 -18.02
N LEU A 183 1.11 -9.61 -18.55
CA LEU A 183 0.67 -9.31 -19.92
C LEU A 183 0.69 -7.79 -20.14
N GLU A 184 1.40 -7.35 -21.17
CA GLU A 184 1.40 -5.93 -21.53
C GLU A 184 -0.02 -5.49 -21.89
N ILE A 185 -0.34 -4.21 -21.68
CA ILE A 185 -1.67 -3.67 -22.00
C ILE A 185 -2.06 -4.00 -23.46
N LYS A 186 -1.10 -3.93 -24.39
CA LYS A 186 -1.31 -4.29 -25.80
C LYS A 186 -1.66 -5.77 -26.00
N GLU A 187 -1.04 -6.66 -25.24
CA GLU A 187 -1.30 -8.10 -25.31
C GLU A 187 -2.68 -8.44 -24.72
N ILE A 188 -3.09 -7.75 -23.64
CA ILE A 188 -4.45 -7.86 -23.09
C ILE A 188 -5.49 -7.38 -24.11
N ILE A 189 -5.25 -6.23 -24.74
CA ILE A 189 -6.14 -5.68 -25.78
C ILE A 189 -6.29 -6.68 -26.93
N ALA A 190 -5.19 -7.19 -27.46
CA ALA A 190 -5.22 -8.14 -28.57
C ALA A 190 -6.08 -9.37 -28.25
N ARG A 191 -5.85 -10.01 -27.08
CA ARG A 191 -6.60 -11.20 -26.69
C ARG A 191 -8.09 -10.96 -26.47
N VAL A 192 -8.45 -9.83 -25.86
CA VAL A 192 -9.87 -9.47 -25.66
C VAL A 192 -10.53 -9.14 -26.99
N CYS A 193 -9.85 -8.41 -27.87
CA CYS A 193 -10.32 -8.11 -29.22
C CYS A 193 -10.52 -9.38 -30.06
N ASP A 194 -9.57 -10.32 -30.03
CA ASP A 194 -9.66 -11.60 -30.74
C ASP A 194 -10.87 -12.41 -30.23
N HIS A 195 -11.03 -12.51 -28.91
CA HIS A 195 -12.15 -13.21 -28.29
C HIS A 195 -13.50 -12.60 -28.67
N LEU A 196 -13.60 -11.27 -28.70
CA LEU A 196 -14.82 -10.53 -29.07
C LEU A 196 -14.96 -10.27 -30.58
N ARG A 197 -14.02 -10.78 -31.39
CA ARG A 197 -13.91 -10.58 -32.85
C ARG A 197 -13.97 -9.11 -33.28
N LEU A 198 -13.27 -8.25 -32.58
CA LEU A 198 -13.21 -6.80 -32.78
C LEU A 198 -11.84 -6.36 -33.30
N ASP A 199 -11.80 -5.34 -34.15
CA ASP A 199 -10.53 -4.70 -34.51
C ASP A 199 -10.06 -3.80 -33.33
N PRO A 200 -8.81 -3.96 -32.83
CA PRO A 200 -8.26 -3.12 -31.78
C PRO A 200 -8.35 -1.61 -32.04
N GLU A 201 -8.30 -1.17 -33.30
CA GLU A 201 -8.40 0.26 -33.64
C GLU A 201 -9.81 0.83 -33.38
N GLU A 202 -10.86 -0.01 -33.39
CA GLU A 202 -12.22 0.40 -33.03
C GLU A 202 -12.34 0.89 -31.58
N LEU A 203 -11.46 0.42 -30.69
CA LEU A 203 -11.42 0.84 -29.29
C LEU A 203 -11.05 2.31 -29.14
N ARG A 204 -10.48 2.96 -30.15
CA ARG A 204 -10.13 4.38 -30.13
C ARG A 204 -11.24 5.29 -30.65
N LEU A 205 -12.25 4.74 -31.33
CA LEU A 205 -13.34 5.51 -31.92
C LEU A 205 -14.19 6.21 -30.84
N ASN A 206 -14.56 7.48 -31.06
CA ASN A 206 -15.47 8.16 -30.13
C ASN A 206 -16.92 7.70 -30.37
N THR A 207 -17.28 6.52 -29.83
CA THR A 207 -18.57 5.86 -30.03
C THR A 207 -19.14 5.30 -28.73
N LYS A 208 -20.47 5.24 -28.67
CA LYS A 208 -21.27 4.64 -27.58
C LYS A 208 -21.84 3.27 -27.96
N ALA A 209 -21.38 2.66 -29.06
CA ALA A 209 -21.81 1.32 -29.44
C ALA A 209 -21.56 0.33 -28.28
N SER A 210 -22.59 -0.43 -27.92
CA SER A 210 -22.57 -1.35 -26.77
C SER A 210 -21.39 -2.33 -26.85
N ARG A 211 -21.17 -2.90 -28.04
CA ARG A 211 -20.06 -3.82 -28.32
C ARG A 211 -18.68 -3.26 -27.96
N ILE A 212 -18.37 -2.05 -28.40
CA ILE A 212 -17.08 -1.38 -28.12
C ILE A 212 -17.00 -0.97 -26.65
N THR A 213 -18.12 -0.52 -26.07
CA THR A 213 -18.18 -0.13 -24.65
C THR A 213 -17.93 -1.33 -23.71
N ASN A 214 -18.46 -2.51 -24.05
CA ASN A 214 -18.24 -3.75 -23.31
C ASN A 214 -16.78 -4.20 -23.42
N ALA A 215 -16.21 -4.19 -24.63
CA ALA A 215 -14.80 -4.52 -24.84
C ALA A 215 -13.86 -3.61 -24.02
N ARG A 216 -14.08 -2.30 -24.04
CA ARG A 216 -13.34 -1.34 -23.18
C ARG A 216 -13.47 -1.69 -21.70
N SER A 217 -14.66 -2.07 -21.26
CA SER A 217 -14.96 -2.39 -19.86
C SER A 217 -14.19 -3.64 -19.40
N VAL A 218 -14.22 -4.71 -20.19
CA VAL A 218 -13.47 -5.95 -19.93
C VAL A 218 -11.96 -5.68 -19.92
N ILE A 219 -11.42 -4.94 -20.90
CA ILE A 219 -10.00 -4.56 -20.95
C ILE A 219 -9.61 -3.75 -19.70
N CYS A 220 -10.42 -2.77 -19.31
CA CYS A 220 -10.16 -1.95 -18.13
C CYS A 220 -10.14 -2.80 -16.84
N PHE A 221 -11.08 -3.74 -16.69
CA PHE A 221 -11.12 -4.64 -15.55
C PHE A 221 -9.87 -5.54 -15.51
N LEU A 222 -9.60 -6.29 -16.57
CA LEU A 222 -8.47 -7.23 -16.62
C LEU A 222 -7.13 -6.50 -16.43
N ALA A 223 -6.91 -5.38 -17.13
CA ALA A 223 -5.67 -4.63 -17.03
C ALA A 223 -5.47 -3.96 -15.66
N VAL A 224 -6.50 -3.32 -15.08
CA VAL A 224 -6.35 -2.51 -13.87
C VAL A 224 -6.58 -3.31 -12.58
N ARG A 225 -7.61 -4.18 -12.55
CA ARG A 225 -8.04 -4.89 -11.34
C ARG A 225 -7.38 -6.25 -11.18
N VAL A 226 -7.10 -6.95 -12.29
CA VAL A 226 -6.49 -8.28 -12.24
C VAL A 226 -4.97 -8.20 -12.37
N ILE A 227 -4.45 -7.53 -13.39
CA ILE A 227 -3.00 -7.43 -13.64
C ILE A 227 -2.35 -6.28 -12.86
N GLY A 228 -3.05 -5.16 -12.65
CA GLY A 228 -2.58 -4.03 -11.84
C GLY A 228 -1.91 -2.88 -12.61
N HIS A 229 -2.20 -2.75 -13.91
CA HIS A 229 -1.74 -1.62 -14.74
C HIS A 229 -2.31 -0.27 -14.29
N ASN A 230 -1.56 0.80 -14.56
CA ASN A 230 -2.00 2.16 -14.28
C ASN A 230 -3.18 2.56 -15.19
N GLY A 231 -4.32 2.91 -14.60
CA GLY A 231 -5.52 3.31 -15.34
C GLY A 231 -5.34 4.53 -16.27
N VAL A 232 -4.33 5.39 -16.04
CA VAL A 232 -4.01 6.48 -16.99
C VAL A 232 -3.44 5.91 -18.29
N ASP A 233 -2.59 4.89 -18.21
CA ASP A 233 -1.92 4.31 -19.37
C ASP A 233 -2.85 3.36 -20.12
N VAL A 234 -3.71 2.62 -19.40
CA VAL A 234 -4.82 1.85 -20.00
C VAL A 234 -5.78 2.79 -20.74
N GLY A 235 -6.18 3.90 -20.11
CA GLY A 235 -7.11 4.86 -20.69
C GLY A 235 -6.63 5.48 -22.01
N LYS A 236 -5.33 5.75 -22.15
CA LYS A 236 -4.73 6.23 -23.41
C LYS A 236 -4.92 5.23 -24.57
N GLN A 237 -4.88 3.92 -24.28
CA GLN A 237 -5.01 2.90 -25.33
C GLN A 237 -6.45 2.71 -25.80
N VAL A 238 -7.44 2.91 -24.92
CA VAL A 238 -8.86 2.66 -25.19
C VAL A 238 -9.70 3.95 -25.31
N ASN A 239 -9.03 5.10 -25.47
CA ASN A 239 -9.64 6.44 -25.56
C ASN A 239 -10.60 6.77 -24.39
N LEU A 240 -10.14 6.53 -23.16
CA LEU A 240 -10.86 6.89 -21.93
C LEU A 240 -10.00 7.75 -21.01
N ARG A 241 -10.62 8.75 -20.40
CA ARG A 241 -10.02 9.47 -19.26
C ARG A 241 -9.97 8.55 -18.05
N ARG A 242 -9.05 8.80 -17.12
CA ARG A 242 -8.86 8.00 -15.88
C ARG A 242 -10.16 7.72 -15.12
N ALA A 243 -11.06 8.71 -15.00
CA ALA A 243 -12.36 8.52 -14.34
C ALA A 243 -13.25 7.53 -15.10
N GLY A 244 -13.25 7.61 -16.43
CA GLY A 244 -13.98 6.68 -17.30
C GLY A 244 -13.42 5.25 -17.24
N VAL A 245 -12.11 5.08 -17.07
CA VAL A 245 -11.48 3.76 -16.89
C VAL A 245 -11.97 3.07 -15.61
N SER A 246 -12.13 3.82 -14.51
CA SER A 246 -12.67 3.24 -13.27
C SER A 246 -14.10 2.74 -13.46
N VAL A 247 -14.97 3.59 -14.02
CA VAL A 247 -16.38 3.24 -14.27
C VAL A 247 -16.52 2.10 -15.30
N ALA A 248 -15.60 2.01 -16.25
CA ALA A 248 -15.54 0.90 -17.20
C ALA A 248 -15.05 -0.38 -16.53
N ALA A 249 -14.06 -0.32 -15.64
CA ALA A 249 -13.57 -1.48 -14.92
C ALA A 249 -14.63 -2.09 -13.98
N ASP A 250 -15.42 -1.26 -13.30
CA ASP A 250 -16.49 -1.74 -12.42
C ASP A 250 -17.60 -2.44 -13.24
N ARG A 251 -17.90 -1.96 -14.45
CA ARG A 251 -18.79 -2.66 -15.40
C ARG A 251 -18.17 -3.93 -15.98
N GLY A 252 -16.86 -3.91 -16.23
CA GLY A 252 -16.11 -5.04 -16.74
C GLY A 252 -16.04 -6.21 -15.77
N GLU A 253 -16.03 -5.93 -14.47
CA GLU A 253 -16.09 -6.96 -13.41
C GLU A 253 -17.36 -7.81 -13.56
N ILE A 254 -18.52 -7.17 -13.69
CA ILE A 254 -19.81 -7.83 -13.88
C ILE A 254 -19.80 -8.67 -15.17
N LEU A 255 -19.30 -8.12 -16.28
CA LEU A 255 -19.24 -8.83 -17.56
C LEU A 255 -18.33 -10.08 -17.51
N VAL A 256 -17.25 -10.03 -16.74
CA VAL A 256 -16.34 -11.18 -16.56
C VAL A 256 -16.89 -12.19 -15.55
N GLU A 257 -17.74 -11.76 -14.61
CA GLU A 257 -18.50 -12.70 -13.76
C GLU A 257 -19.54 -13.48 -14.57
N ASP A 258 -20.21 -12.82 -15.52
CA ASP A 258 -21.20 -13.45 -16.41
C ASP A 258 -20.55 -14.40 -17.44
N ASP A 259 -19.31 -14.12 -17.86
CA ASP A 259 -18.51 -14.99 -18.73
C ASP A 259 -17.09 -15.19 -18.17
N PRO A 260 -16.89 -16.22 -17.32
CA PRO A 260 -15.59 -16.52 -16.73
C PRO A 260 -14.48 -16.85 -17.73
N SER A 261 -14.82 -17.21 -18.98
CA SER A 261 -13.82 -17.50 -20.02
C SER A 261 -12.96 -16.27 -20.36
N MET A 262 -13.49 -15.06 -20.13
CA MET A 262 -12.75 -13.81 -20.30
C MET A 262 -11.58 -13.66 -19.32
N LYS A 263 -11.65 -14.31 -18.15
CA LYS A 263 -10.55 -14.31 -17.17
C LYS A 263 -9.41 -15.21 -17.61
N ALA A 264 -9.72 -16.32 -18.28
CA ALA A 264 -8.75 -17.25 -18.84
C ALA A 264 -7.92 -16.63 -20.00
N LEU A 265 -8.35 -15.49 -20.56
CA LEU A 265 -7.56 -14.74 -21.54
C LEU A 265 -6.24 -14.20 -20.98
N LEU A 266 -6.14 -14.05 -19.66
CA LEU A 266 -4.91 -13.63 -18.98
C LEU A 266 -3.92 -14.77 -18.78
N ASP A 267 -4.36 -16.01 -18.98
CA ASP A 267 -3.51 -17.17 -18.81
C ASP A 267 -2.67 -17.41 -20.08
N LYS A 268 -1.44 -17.89 -19.88
CA LYS A 268 -0.70 -18.68 -20.86
C LYS A 268 -0.52 -20.06 -20.25
#